data_AF-A0A671M728-F1
#
_entry.id   AF-A0A671M728-F1
#
_cell.length_a   1.000
_cell.length_b   1.000
_cell.length_c   1.000
_cell.angle_alpha   90.00
_cell.angle_beta   90.00
_cell.angle_gamma   90.00
#
_symmetry.space_group_name_H-M   'P 1'
#
loop_
_entity.id
_entity.type
_entity.pdbx_description
1 polymer ?
#
loop_
_entity_poly.entity_id
_entity_poly.type
_entity_poly.pdbx_seq_one_letter_code
_entity_poly.pdbx_strand_id
1 'polypeptide(L)'
;MCSGAPLVAVLGPCVELPAVSIMAASSRERVLSLYRLLLKESKKFPSYNYRTYALRRVRDAFRENRTVEDPEVVKELLNRARDSLALIQRQVCVGKMYEIQKTVVEQEEEKSD
;
A
#
# COMPACT_ATOMS: atom_id res chain seq x y z
N MET A 1 -58.56 -6.17 45.40
CA MET A 1 -57.73 -7.40 45.31
C MET A 1 -57.54 -7.67 43.82
N CYS A 2 -56.38 -7.55 43.19
CA CYS A 2 -55.00 -7.34 43.63
C CYS A 2 -54.26 -6.57 42.52
N SER A 3 -53.31 -5.74 42.96
CA SER A 3 -52.05 -5.31 42.33
C SER A 3 -51.89 -5.46 40.81
N GLY A 4 -51.54 -4.43 40.03
CA GLY A 4 -50.69 -3.30 40.37
C GLY A 4 -49.22 -3.74 40.50
N ALA A 5 -48.53 -3.90 39.37
CA ALA A 5 -47.08 -4.06 39.31
C ALA A 5 -46.56 -3.84 37.86
N PRO A 6 -45.29 -3.44 37.68
CA PRO A 6 -44.98 -2.18 37.04
C PRO A 6 -44.05 -2.29 35.83
N LEU A 7 -43.88 -1.13 35.17
CA LEU A 7 -42.62 -0.63 34.62
C LEU A 7 -41.39 -1.50 34.91
N VAL A 8 -40.68 -1.89 33.85
CA VAL A 8 -39.22 -1.74 33.65
C VAL A 8 -38.86 -2.56 32.40
N ALA A 9 -39.08 -1.95 31.23
CA ALA A 9 -38.27 -2.30 30.06
C ALA A 9 -36.93 -1.58 30.26
N VAL A 10 -35.96 -2.31 30.81
CA VAL A 10 -34.58 -1.82 30.95
C VAL A 10 -34.09 -1.45 29.55
N LEU A 11 -33.94 -0.14 29.35
CA LEU A 11 -33.06 0.48 28.37
C LEU A 11 -31.70 -0.22 28.46
N GLY A 12 -31.44 -1.15 27.55
CA GLY A 12 -30.08 -1.52 27.19
C GLY A 12 -29.45 -0.30 26.51
N PRO A 13 -28.31 0.21 26.99
CA PRO A 13 -27.65 1.31 26.31
C PRO A 13 -27.21 0.81 24.93
N CYS A 14 -27.70 1.49 23.89
CA CYS A 14 -27.07 1.51 22.58
C CYS A 14 -25.59 1.82 22.82
N VAL A 15 -24.75 0.78 22.79
CA VAL A 15 -23.31 0.96 22.69
C VAL A 15 -23.08 1.43 21.25
N GLU A 16 -23.10 2.75 21.06
CA GLU A 16 -22.43 3.37 19.93
C GLU A 16 -20.94 3.04 20.06
N LEU A 17 -20.52 1.98 19.38
CA LEU A 17 -19.12 1.75 19.11
C LEU A 17 -18.63 2.86 18.16
N PRO A 18 -17.49 3.51 18.45
CA PRO A 18 -16.96 4.58 17.62
C PRO A 18 -16.42 3.99 16.32
N ALA A 19 -17.27 3.90 15.30
CA ALA A 19 -16.89 3.47 13.94
C ALA A 19 -15.91 4.45 13.24
N VAL A 20 -15.62 5.59 13.85
CA VAL A 20 -14.84 6.68 13.25
C VAL A 20 -13.31 6.46 13.32
N SER A 21 -12.81 5.51 14.11
CA SER A 21 -11.36 5.23 14.17
C SER A 21 -10.88 4.06 13.29
N ILE A 22 -11.74 3.06 13.04
CA ILE A 22 -11.38 1.86 12.27
C ILE A 22 -11.19 2.18 10.77
N MET A 23 -12.00 3.08 10.20
CA MET A 23 -11.88 3.45 8.78
C MET A 23 -10.55 4.14 8.46
N ALA A 24 -10.05 5.04 9.31
CA ALA A 24 -8.79 5.74 9.11
C ALA A 24 -7.55 4.85 9.34
N ALA A 25 -7.62 3.90 10.29
CA ALA A 25 -6.59 2.88 10.45
C ALA A 25 -6.53 1.95 9.22
N SER A 26 -7.70 1.55 8.69
CA SER A 26 -7.79 0.69 7.51
C SER A 26 -7.23 1.34 6.24
N SER A 27 -7.37 2.66 6.06
CA SER A 27 -6.84 3.36 4.89
C SER A 27 -5.32 3.48 4.95
N ARG A 28 -4.76 3.85 6.11
CA ARG A 28 -3.30 3.96 6.30
C ARG A 28 -2.59 2.61 6.14
N GLU A 29 -3.14 1.54 6.70
CA GLU A 29 -2.59 0.18 6.54
C GLU A 29 -2.62 -0.29 5.09
N ARG A 30 -3.69 0.00 4.35
CA ARG A 30 -3.79 -0.29 2.91
C ARG A 30 -2.75 0.47 2.09
N VAL A 31 -2.51 1.74 2.41
CA VAL A 31 -1.46 2.55 1.75
C VAL A 31 -0.08 1.96 2.01
N LEU A 32 0.23 1.64 3.28
CA LEU A 32 1.54 1.10 3.66
C LEU A 32 1.80 -0.31 3.11
N SER A 33 0.78 -1.16 3.09
CA SER A 33 0.89 -2.50 2.49
C SER A 33 1.14 -2.41 0.99
N LEU A 34 0.43 -1.53 0.27
CA LEU A 34 0.65 -1.30 -1.15
C LEU A 34 2.04 -0.73 -1.44
N TYR A 35 2.51 0.21 -0.61
CA TYR A 35 3.87 0.74 -0.71
C TYR A 35 4.95 -0.35 -0.58
N ARG A 36 4.84 -1.19 0.47
CA ARG A 36 5.77 -2.32 0.66
C ARG A 36 5.74 -3.29 -0.52
N LEU A 37 4.55 -3.55 -1.06
CA LEU A 37 4.37 -4.42 -2.21
C LEU A 37 5.03 -3.84 -3.48
N LEU A 38 4.84 -2.55 -3.75
CA LEU A 38 5.50 -1.85 -4.86
C LEU A 38 7.02 -1.90 -4.76
N LEU A 39 7.58 -1.66 -3.57
CA LEU A 39 9.03 -1.78 -3.35
C LEU A 39 9.51 -3.21 -3.57
N LYS A 40 8.75 -4.21 -3.09
CA LYS A 40 9.09 -5.62 -3.25
C LYS A 40 9.11 -6.04 -4.73
N GLU A 41 8.10 -5.64 -5.51
CA GLU A 41 8.07 -5.94 -6.95
C GLU A 41 9.16 -5.18 -7.71
N SER A 42 9.41 -3.91 -7.36
CA SER A 42 10.47 -3.10 -8.00
C SER A 42 11.86 -3.70 -7.81
N LYS A 43 12.13 -4.40 -6.69
CA LYS A 43 13.41 -5.10 -6.48
C LYS A 43 13.61 -6.29 -7.41
N LYS A 44 12.55 -6.84 -8.00
CA LYS A 44 12.63 -8.03 -8.86
C LYS A 44 13.06 -7.71 -10.29
N PHE A 45 13.24 -6.44 -10.64
CA PHE A 45 13.78 -6.06 -11.94
C PHE A 45 15.20 -6.62 -12.10
N PRO A 46 15.49 -7.36 -13.20
CA PRO A 46 16.82 -7.91 -13.44
C PRO A 46 17.83 -6.80 -13.72
N SER A 47 17.46 -5.80 -14.54
CA SER A 47 18.33 -4.66 -14.83
C SER A 47 18.45 -3.69 -13.66
N TYR A 48 19.70 -3.37 -13.27
CA TYR A 48 20.05 -2.34 -12.29
C TYR A 48 19.32 -1.02 -12.51
N ASN A 49 19.30 -0.52 -13.74
CA ASN A 49 18.75 0.80 -14.07
C ASN A 49 17.26 0.86 -13.78
N TYR A 50 16.51 -0.18 -14.17
CA TYR A 50 15.08 -0.26 -13.90
C TYR A 50 14.78 -0.48 -12.42
N ARG A 51 15.57 -1.33 -11.75
CA ARG A 51 15.44 -1.59 -10.30
C ARG A 51 15.62 -0.32 -9.48
N THR A 52 16.72 0.41 -9.71
CA THR A 52 17.04 1.65 -8.99
C THR A 52 16.07 2.78 -9.32
N TYR A 53 15.72 2.94 -10.60
CA TYR A 53 14.73 3.94 -11.01
C TYR A 53 13.36 3.68 -10.40
N ALA A 54 12.84 2.46 -10.48
CA ALA A 54 11.53 2.11 -9.95
C ALA A 54 11.48 2.33 -8.42
N LEU A 55 12.51 1.90 -7.70
CA LEU A 55 12.61 2.12 -6.25
C LEU A 55 12.62 3.61 -5.89
N ARG A 56 13.41 4.42 -6.59
CA ARG A 56 13.45 5.87 -6.37
C ARG A 56 12.10 6.50 -6.69
N ARG A 57 11.52 6.20 -7.85
CA ARG A 57 10.24 6.77 -8.31
C ARG A 57 9.09 6.46 -7.36
N VAL A 58 9.02 5.22 -6.85
CA VAL A 58 8.02 4.82 -5.84
C VAL A 58 8.22 5.60 -4.54
N ARG A 59 9.45 5.73 -4.05
CA ARG A 59 9.73 6.51 -2.83
C ARG A 59 9.36 7.97 -2.98
N ASP A 60 9.72 8.58 -4.10
CA ASP A 60 9.47 10.00 -4.36
C ASP A 60 7.97 10.26 -4.49
N ALA A 61 7.23 9.42 -5.23
CA ALA A 61 5.78 9.54 -5.37
C ALA A 61 5.04 9.50 -4.00
N PHE A 62 5.42 8.58 -3.11
CA PHE A 62 4.80 8.48 -1.79
C PHE A 62 5.22 9.61 -0.85
N ARG A 63 6.42 10.19 -1.05
CA ARG A 63 6.88 11.35 -0.29
C ARG A 63 6.16 12.63 -0.73
N GLU A 64 5.99 12.82 -2.04
CA GLU A 64 5.26 13.95 -2.64
C GLU A 64 3.80 13.99 -2.18
N ASN A 65 3.14 12.82 -2.08
CA ASN A 65 1.73 12.73 -1.71
C ASN A 65 1.46 12.53 -0.20
N ARG A 66 2.46 12.73 0.66
CA ARG A 66 2.34 12.49 2.11
C ARG A 66 1.35 13.43 2.80
N THR A 67 1.19 14.65 2.32
CA THR A 67 0.37 15.69 2.93
C THR A 67 -1.06 15.74 2.39
N VAL A 68 -1.42 14.83 1.48
CA VAL A 68 -2.76 14.77 0.90
C VAL A 68 -3.70 14.06 1.87
N GLU A 69 -4.70 14.79 2.36
CA GLU A 69 -5.69 14.28 3.32
C GLU A 69 -7.08 14.10 2.69
N ASP A 70 -7.30 14.61 1.48
CA ASP A 70 -8.56 14.49 0.76
C ASP A 70 -8.85 13.01 0.39
N PRO A 71 -9.95 12.41 0.90
CA PRO A 71 -10.25 11.00 0.70
C PRO A 71 -10.44 10.61 -0.78
N GLU A 72 -10.99 11.48 -1.62
CA GLU A 72 -11.20 11.17 -3.03
C GLU A 72 -9.87 11.16 -3.80
N VAL A 73 -9.00 12.12 -3.51
CA VAL A 73 -7.65 12.17 -4.10
C VAL A 73 -6.81 10.97 -3.64
N VAL A 74 -6.88 10.60 -2.36
CA VAL A 74 -6.18 9.40 -1.83
C VAL A 74 -6.66 8.13 -2.55
N LYS A 75 -7.96 8.00 -2.80
CA LYS A 75 -8.53 6.86 -3.52
C LYS A 75 -8.03 6.80 -4.96
N GLU A 76 -7.98 7.94 -5.65
CA GLU A 76 -7.44 8.02 -7.01
C GLU A 76 -5.95 7.63 -7.05
N LEU A 77 -5.14 8.17 -6.13
CA LEU A 77 -3.72 7.84 -6.01
C LEU A 77 -3.50 6.35 -5.72
N LEU A 78 -4.34 5.74 -4.88
CA LEU A 78 -4.30 4.30 -4.62
C LEU A 78 -4.60 3.47 -5.87
N ASN A 79 -5.56 3.91 -6.70
CA ASN A 79 -5.85 3.24 -7.96
C ASN A 79 -4.67 3.35 -8.94
N ARG A 80 -4.12 4.55 -9.11
CA ARG A 80 -2.91 4.76 -9.92
C ARG A 80 -1.72 3.91 -9.44
N ALA A 81 -1.57 3.75 -8.13
CA ALA A 81 -0.54 2.90 -7.54
C ALA A 81 -0.75 1.40 -7.83
N ARG A 82 -2.01 0.93 -7.85
CA ARG A 82 -2.34 -0.45 -8.26
C ARG A 82 -2.06 -0.68 -9.75
N ASP A 83 -2.39 0.28 -10.60
CA ASP A 83 -2.09 0.20 -12.04
C ASP A 83 -0.57 0.15 -12.28
N SER A 84 0.17 1.00 -11.54
CA SER A 84 1.64 1.00 -11.55
C SER A 84 2.22 -0.33 -11.08
N LEU A 85 1.63 -0.96 -10.06
CA LEU A 85 2.04 -2.29 -9.60
C LEU A 85 1.86 -3.35 -10.70
N ALA A 86 0.71 -3.36 -11.38
CA ALA A 86 0.46 -4.28 -12.48
C ALA A 86 1.43 -4.06 -13.65
N LEU A 87 1.77 -2.79 -13.95
CA LEU A 87 2.79 -2.46 -14.94
C LEU A 87 4.16 -2.99 -14.55
N ILE A 88 4.60 -2.74 -13.31
CA ILE A 88 5.90 -3.25 -12.80
C ILE A 88 5.95 -4.77 -12.91
N GLN A 89 4.91 -5.48 -12.50
CA GLN A 89 4.87 -6.94 -12.58
C GLN A 89 5.02 -7.46 -14.02
N ARG A 90 4.32 -6.84 -14.98
CA ARG A 90 4.46 -7.18 -16.41
C ARG A 90 5.88 -6.92 -16.91
N GLN A 91 6.44 -5.75 -16.58
CA GLN A 91 7.78 -5.37 -17.02
C GLN A 91 8.87 -6.25 -16.39
N VAL A 92 8.71 -6.66 -15.13
CA VAL A 92 9.60 -7.64 -14.48
C VAL A 92 9.54 -8.98 -15.21
N CYS A 93 8.34 -9.44 -15.61
CA CYS A 93 8.18 -10.67 -16.36
C CYS A 93 8.89 -10.62 -17.72
N VAL A 94 8.66 -9.55 -18.49
CA VAL A 94 9.32 -9.33 -19.79
C VAL A 94 10.85 -9.20 -19.62
N GLY A 95 11.30 -8.46 -18.61
CA GLY A 95 12.72 -8.29 -18.34
C GLY A 95 13.43 -9.61 -18.00
N LYS A 96 12.74 -10.56 -17.37
CA LYS A 96 13.27 -11.91 -17.11
C LYS A 96 13.29 -12.80 -18.35
N MET A 97 12.35 -12.61 -19.28
CA MET A 97 12.33 -13.36 -20.54
C MET A 97 13.49 -12.95 -21.46
N TYR A 98 13.89 -11.68 -21.40
CA TYR A 98 14.94 -11.10 -22.23
C TYR A 98 16.07 -10.55 -21.36
N GLU A 99 16.50 -11.30 -20.35
CA GLU A 99 17.59 -10.89 -19.47
C GLU A 99 18.91 -10.81 -20.25
N ILE A 100 19.57 -9.65 -20.17
CA ILE A 100 20.86 -9.37 -20.79
C ILE A 100 21.95 -9.52 -19.72
N GLN A 101 23.20 -9.69 -20.12
CA GLN A 101 24.35 -9.74 -19.21
C GLN A 101 24.35 -8.57 -18.22
N LYS A 102 24.68 -8.88 -16.96
CA LYS A 102 24.79 -7.91 -15.87
C LYS A 102 25.76 -6.79 -16.24
N THR A 103 25.40 -5.57 -15.87
CA THR A 103 26.25 -4.39 -16.11
C THR A 103 27.48 -4.43 -15.18
N VAL A 104 28.58 -3.77 -15.55
CA VAL A 104 29.82 -3.69 -14.72
C VAL A 104 29.53 -3.28 -13.27
N VAL A 105 28.61 -2.33 -13.08
CA VAL A 105 28.18 -1.85 -11.75
C VAL A 105 27.62 -2.98 -10.88
N GLU A 106 26.91 -3.95 -11.47
CA GLU A 106 26.33 -5.08 -10.73
C GLU A 106 27.37 -6.15 -10.39
N GLN A 107 28.49 -6.20 -11.12
CA GLN A 107 29.59 -7.14 -10.87
C GLN A 107 30.46 -6.70 -9.68
N GLU A 108 30.54 -5.38 -9.44
CA GLU A 108 31.28 -4.81 -8.31
C GLU A 108 30.53 -5.03 -6.98
N GLU A 109 29.19 -4.95 -6.98
CA GLU A 109 28.36 -5.22 -5.79
C GLU A 109 28.51 -6.66 -5.26
N GLU A 110 28.67 -7.65 -6.15
CA GLU A 110 28.87 -9.06 -5.75
C GLU A 110 30.26 -9.35 -5.18
N LYS A 111 31.25 -8.48 -5.45
CA LYS A 111 32.65 -8.70 -5.04
C LYS A 111 32.98 -8.09 -3.67
N SER A 112 32.05 -7.30 -3.12
CA SER A 112 32.20 -6.62 -1.83
C SER A 112 31.57 -7.35 -0.63
N ASP A 113 30.92 -8.48 -0.87
CA ASP A 113 30.47 -9.43 0.17
C ASP A 113 31.49 -10.58 0.34
#